data_AF-A0A0M2P091-F1
#
_entry.id   AF-A0A0M2P091-F1
#
_cell.length_a   1.000
_cell.length_b   1.000
_cell.length_c   1.000
_cell.angle_alpha   90.00
_cell.angle_beta   90.00
_cell.angle_gamma   90.00
#
_symmetry.space_group_name_H-M   'P 1'
#
loop_
_entity.id
_entity.type
_entity.pdbx_description
1 polymer ?
#
loop_
_entity_poly.entity_id
_entity_poly.type
_entity_poly.pdbx_seq_one_letter_code
_entity_poly.pdbx_strand_id
1 'polypeptide(L)'
;MNLIKIQTIRKRGAIMLVRHAKLIRLLLNNSNHYLSADEIASYLNVSNRTVRNDIKYINSEIINHLITSVKGKGYKLNHDHYDETELETLVHSFLTKENEKLMKLGYELLMYQKPNTIDQIESEFMITKTEAYDYLNRIKAWCASFDINVDVIKKKGVTVVGNEMNIRNAILHLNQLSNKEKTVEAFILNEIPQAHIKSICYIIKNRLEQHHLFTSDMRIQQLLIHLIIIIKRKKQVKIHG
;
A
#
# COMPACT_ATOMS: atom_id res chain seq x y z
N MET A 1 -2.89 21.77 -30.81
CA MET A 1 -3.12 20.31 -30.82
C MET A 1 -4.00 20.01 -29.61
N ASN A 2 -5.21 19.49 -29.80
CA ASN A 2 -6.11 19.21 -28.67
C ASN A 2 -5.52 18.07 -27.84
N LEU A 3 -4.99 18.41 -26.66
CA LEU A 3 -4.57 17.43 -25.65
C LEU A 3 -5.79 16.57 -25.31
N ILE A 4 -5.70 15.26 -25.55
CA ILE A 4 -6.81 14.35 -25.28
C ILE A 4 -6.76 14.06 -23.78
N LYS A 5 -7.81 14.42 -23.04
CA LYS A 5 -7.96 14.05 -21.63
C LYS A 5 -7.76 12.55 -21.47
N ILE A 6 -6.89 12.14 -20.54
CA ILE A 6 -6.53 10.73 -20.32
C ILE A 6 -7.78 9.85 -20.04
N GLN A 7 -8.85 10.45 -19.49
CA GLN A 7 -10.13 9.79 -19.23
C GLN A 7 -10.87 9.30 -20.49
N THR A 8 -10.58 9.87 -21.67
CA THR A 8 -11.27 9.56 -22.93
C THR A 8 -10.69 8.34 -23.65
N ILE A 9 -9.51 7.85 -23.22
CA ILE A 9 -8.74 6.81 -23.94
C ILE A 9 -8.73 5.46 -23.21
N ARG A 10 -9.11 5.41 -21.93
CA ARG A 10 -9.10 4.16 -21.16
C ARG A 10 -10.18 3.20 -21.66
N LYS A 11 -9.79 2.03 -22.18
CA LYS A 11 -10.75 0.98 -22.53
C LYS A 11 -11.49 0.50 -21.27
N ARG A 12 -12.82 0.34 -21.38
CA ARG A 12 -13.64 -0.25 -20.31
C ARG A 12 -13.11 -1.66 -19.99
N GLY A 13 -12.81 -1.93 -18.72
CA GLY A 13 -12.31 -3.22 -18.24
C GLY A 13 -10.78 -3.38 -18.18
N ALA A 14 -9.99 -2.39 -18.61
CA ALA A 14 -8.53 -2.46 -18.50
C ALA A 14 -8.04 -2.29 -17.04
N ILE A 15 -7.21 -3.23 -16.60
CA ILE A 15 -6.63 -3.28 -15.26
C ILE A 15 -5.17 -2.84 -15.34
N MET A 16 -4.85 -1.72 -14.68
CA MET A 16 -3.47 -1.29 -14.50
C MET A 16 -2.88 -2.04 -13.29
N LEU A 17 -1.67 -2.60 -13.45
CA LEU A 17 -0.92 -3.21 -12.35
C LEU A 17 0.02 -2.18 -11.70
N VAL A 18 0.42 -2.42 -10.45
CA VAL A 18 1.47 -1.64 -9.76
C VAL A 18 2.75 -1.54 -10.61
N ARG A 19 3.13 -2.63 -11.28
CA ARG A 19 4.30 -2.65 -12.16
C ARG A 19 4.15 -1.72 -13.37
N HIS A 20 2.95 -1.62 -13.95
CA HIS A 20 2.68 -0.68 -15.05
C HIS A 20 2.81 0.76 -14.55
N ALA A 21 2.23 1.09 -13.41
CA ALA A 21 2.35 2.41 -12.80
C ALA A 21 3.81 2.78 -12.48
N LYS A 22 4.60 1.83 -11.95
CA LYS A 22 6.04 2.01 -11.70
C LYS A 22 6.83 2.26 -12.99
N LEU A 23 6.50 1.54 -14.07
CA LEU A 23 7.12 1.74 -15.38
C LEU A 23 6.82 3.15 -15.91
N ILE A 24 5.56 3.58 -15.87
CA ILE A 24 5.16 4.92 -16.32
C ILE A 24 5.86 5.99 -15.47
N ARG A 25 5.91 5.82 -14.13
CA ARG A 25 6.63 6.73 -13.23
C ARG A 25 8.13 6.80 -13.54
N LEU A 26 8.77 5.67 -13.84
CA LEU A 26 10.17 5.64 -14.25
C LEU A 26 10.40 6.48 -15.51
N LEU A 27 9.51 6.35 -16.51
CA LEU A 27 9.63 7.12 -17.74
C LEU A 27 9.29 8.61 -17.54
N LEU A 28 8.33 8.95 -16.67
CA LEU A 28 8.06 10.35 -16.26
C LEU A 28 9.31 10.99 -15.64
N ASN A 29 9.97 10.29 -14.73
CA ASN A 29 11.20 10.76 -14.08
C ASN A 29 12.39 10.87 -15.05
N ASN A 30 12.28 10.30 -16.25
CA ASN A 30 13.31 10.32 -17.30
C ASN A 30 12.74 10.88 -18.62
N SER A 31 11.83 11.87 -18.54
CA SER A 31 11.05 12.36 -19.69
C SER A 31 11.88 12.80 -20.91
N ASN A 32 13.13 13.22 -20.69
CA ASN A 32 14.06 13.67 -21.72
C ASN A 32 15.01 12.58 -22.27
N HIS A 33 14.94 11.36 -21.75
CA HIS A 33 15.86 10.27 -22.10
C HIS A 33 15.12 9.04 -22.63
N TYR A 34 15.83 8.26 -23.43
CA TYR A 34 15.38 6.92 -23.79
C TYR A 34 15.94 5.93 -22.77
N LEU A 35 15.10 5.01 -22.31
CA LEU A 35 15.53 3.88 -21.48
C LEU A 35 15.48 2.60 -22.31
N SER A 36 16.56 1.85 -22.31
CA SER A 36 16.62 0.51 -22.89
C SER A 36 15.69 -0.47 -22.17
N ALA A 37 15.39 -1.60 -22.83
CA ALA A 37 14.63 -2.67 -22.19
C ALA A 37 15.34 -3.18 -20.93
N ASP A 38 16.68 -3.26 -20.96
CA ASP A 38 17.51 -3.75 -19.87
C ASP A 38 17.49 -2.83 -18.65
N GLU A 39 17.55 -1.51 -18.86
CA GLU A 39 17.43 -0.52 -17.76
C GLU A 39 16.06 -0.62 -17.08
N ILE A 40 14.98 -0.71 -17.87
CA ILE A 40 13.63 -0.86 -17.33
C ILE A 40 13.46 -2.22 -16.61
N ALA A 41 14.00 -3.29 -17.20
CA ALA A 41 13.96 -4.64 -16.65
C ALA A 41 14.68 -4.71 -15.30
N SER A 42 15.87 -4.12 -15.22
CA SER A 42 16.65 -4.02 -13.99
C SER A 42 15.92 -3.22 -12.92
N TYR A 43 15.34 -2.06 -13.27
CA TYR A 43 14.62 -1.22 -12.32
C TYR A 43 13.36 -1.91 -11.75
N LEU A 44 12.63 -2.62 -12.60
CA LEU A 44 11.39 -3.32 -12.21
C LEU A 44 11.62 -4.75 -11.70
N ASN A 45 12.86 -5.23 -11.71
CA ASN A 45 13.25 -6.61 -11.41
C ASN A 45 12.43 -7.66 -12.19
N VAL A 46 12.38 -7.51 -13.52
CA VAL A 46 11.67 -8.42 -14.43
C VAL A 46 12.49 -8.71 -15.68
N SER A 47 12.05 -9.66 -16.51
CA SER A 47 12.70 -9.95 -17.79
C SER A 47 12.42 -8.87 -18.85
N ASN A 48 13.30 -8.74 -19.84
CA ASN A 48 13.06 -7.95 -21.05
C ASN A 48 11.76 -8.33 -21.78
N ARG A 49 11.40 -9.62 -21.77
CA ARG A 49 10.13 -10.08 -22.34
C ARG A 49 8.94 -9.48 -21.60
N THR A 50 9.01 -9.42 -20.27
CA THR A 50 7.99 -8.80 -19.42
C THR A 50 7.87 -7.31 -19.69
N VAL A 51 8.99 -6.58 -19.79
CA VAL A 51 8.98 -5.14 -20.14
C VAL A 51 8.25 -4.90 -21.46
N ARG A 52 8.60 -5.65 -22.52
CA ARG A 52 7.96 -5.51 -23.84
C ARG A 52 6.46 -5.81 -23.79
N ASN A 53 6.06 -6.85 -23.06
CA ASN A 53 4.65 -7.21 -22.88
C ASN A 53 3.89 -6.13 -22.11
N ASP A 54 4.47 -5.60 -21.04
CA ASP A 54 3.86 -4.54 -20.23
C ASP A 54 3.71 -3.25 -21.05
N ILE A 55 4.73 -2.83 -21.80
CA ILE A 55 4.66 -1.66 -22.68
C ILE A 55 3.58 -1.84 -23.74
N LYS A 56 3.51 -3.04 -24.36
CA LYS A 56 2.46 -3.38 -25.32
C LYS A 56 1.06 -3.25 -24.69
N TYR A 57 0.87 -3.80 -23.49
CA TYR A 57 -0.40 -3.74 -22.77
C TYR A 57 -0.77 -2.30 -22.36
N ILE A 58 0.18 -1.53 -21.84
CA ILE A 58 -0.01 -0.11 -21.49
C ILE A 58 -0.51 0.64 -22.73
N ASN A 59 0.18 0.49 -23.85
CA ASN A 59 -0.12 1.18 -25.10
C ASN A 59 -1.41 0.73 -25.80
N SER A 60 -1.95 -0.46 -25.50
CA SER A 60 -3.15 -0.97 -26.19
C SER A 60 -4.40 -0.97 -25.32
N GLU A 61 -4.26 -1.13 -24.00
CA GLU A 61 -5.38 -1.30 -23.08
C GLU A 61 -5.53 -0.17 -22.07
N ILE A 62 -4.42 0.43 -21.61
CA ILE A 62 -4.45 1.41 -20.53
C ILE A 62 -4.53 2.84 -21.08
N ILE A 63 -3.48 3.28 -21.78
CA ILE A 63 -3.36 4.61 -22.38
C ILE A 63 -2.75 4.43 -23.77
N ASN A 64 -3.57 4.67 -24.80
CA ASN A 64 -3.17 4.43 -26.18
C ASN A 64 -1.91 5.23 -26.55
N HIS A 65 -0.92 4.53 -27.10
CA HIS A 65 0.33 5.13 -27.63
C HIS A 65 1.12 5.99 -26.63
N LEU A 66 1.00 5.71 -25.32
CA LEU A 66 1.71 6.44 -24.27
C LEU A 66 3.24 6.35 -24.39
N ILE A 67 3.76 5.18 -24.76
CA ILE A 67 5.19 4.87 -24.76
C ILE A 67 5.67 4.62 -26.18
N THR A 68 6.62 5.42 -26.64
CA THR A 68 7.25 5.28 -27.95
C THR A 68 8.47 4.36 -27.87
N SER A 69 8.54 3.38 -28.76
CA SER A 69 9.70 2.49 -28.94
C SER A 69 10.51 2.94 -30.15
N VAL A 70 11.78 3.29 -29.94
CA VAL A 70 12.70 3.68 -31.01
C VAL A 70 13.83 2.66 -31.12
N LYS A 71 13.93 2.02 -32.29
CA LYS A 71 14.96 1.02 -32.58
C LYS A 71 16.35 1.60 -32.33
N GLY A 72 17.17 0.89 -31.54
CA GLY A 72 18.52 1.32 -31.17
C GLY A 72 18.61 2.41 -30.10
N LYS A 73 17.50 3.00 -29.64
CA LYS A 73 17.49 3.99 -28.55
C LYS A 73 16.77 3.50 -27.29
N GLY A 74 15.68 2.74 -27.45
CA GLY A 74 14.87 2.26 -26.33
C GLY A 74 13.48 2.89 -26.30
N TYR A 75 12.96 3.10 -25.09
CA TYR A 75 11.60 3.55 -24.82
C TYR A 75 11.59 4.93 -24.17
N LYS A 76 10.61 5.74 -24.53
CA LYS A 76 10.32 7.01 -23.87
C LYS A 76 8.83 7.32 -23.86
N LEU A 77 8.46 8.32 -23.10
CA LEU A 77 7.14 8.94 -23.16
C LEU A 77 6.90 9.64 -24.51
N ASN A 78 5.71 9.46 -25.08
CA ASN A 78 5.17 10.16 -26.23
C ASN A 78 4.48 11.49 -25.88
N HIS A 79 5.24 12.56 -25.69
CA HIS A 79 4.74 13.86 -25.23
C HIS A 79 3.74 14.57 -26.16
N ASP A 80 3.56 14.10 -27.39
CA ASP A 80 2.69 14.76 -28.37
C ASP A 80 1.20 14.59 -28.04
N HIS A 81 0.82 13.63 -27.21
CA HIS A 81 -0.57 13.19 -27.06
C HIS A 81 -1.18 13.34 -25.67
N TYR A 82 -0.42 13.76 -24.66
CA TYR A 82 -0.92 13.85 -23.29
C TYR A 82 -0.20 14.93 -22.47
N ASP A 83 -0.89 15.37 -21.42
CA ASP A 83 -0.34 16.25 -20.39
C ASP A 83 0.41 15.41 -19.35
N GLU A 84 1.70 15.70 -19.15
CA GLU A 84 2.53 15.02 -18.15
C GLU A 84 1.95 15.17 -16.73
N THR A 85 1.35 16.32 -16.41
CA THR A 85 0.78 16.58 -15.08
C THR A 85 -0.46 15.73 -14.81
N GLU A 86 -1.32 15.53 -15.82
CA GLU A 86 -2.46 14.61 -15.72
C GLU A 86 -1.98 13.16 -15.55
N LEU A 87 -0.92 12.76 -16.27
CA LEU A 87 -0.35 11.42 -16.18
C LEU A 87 0.29 11.16 -14.82
N GLU A 88 1.06 12.12 -14.30
CA GLU A 88 1.66 12.06 -12.97
C GLU A 88 0.57 11.94 -11.90
N THR A 89 -0.48 12.77 -11.98
CA THR A 89 -1.61 12.72 -11.05
C THR A 89 -2.31 11.36 -11.08
N LEU A 90 -2.54 10.79 -12.27
CA LEU A 90 -3.13 9.46 -12.43
C LEU A 90 -2.26 8.39 -11.75
N VAL A 91 -0.97 8.35 -12.09
CA VAL A 91 -0.03 7.34 -11.59
C VAL A 91 0.16 7.47 -10.08
N HIS A 92 0.29 8.69 -9.55
CA HIS A 92 0.38 8.95 -8.13
C HIS A 92 -0.88 8.47 -7.41
N SER A 93 -2.07 8.88 -7.88
CA SER A 93 -3.34 8.47 -7.26
C SER A 93 -3.55 6.96 -7.25
N PHE A 94 -3.11 6.26 -8.30
CA PHE A 94 -3.16 4.80 -8.38
C PHE A 94 -2.22 4.16 -7.36
N LEU A 95 -0.95 4.59 -7.32
CA LEU A 95 0.04 4.05 -6.39
C LEU A 95 -0.32 4.31 -4.92
N THR A 96 -0.87 5.48 -4.60
CA THR A 96 -1.33 5.78 -3.24
C THR A 96 -2.48 4.84 -2.81
N LYS A 97 -3.43 4.56 -3.71
CA LYS A 97 -4.52 3.60 -3.43
C LYS A 97 -4.01 2.18 -3.24
N GLU A 98 -3.06 1.74 -4.07
CA GLU A 98 -2.45 0.42 -3.94
C GLU A 98 -1.64 0.29 -2.64
N ASN A 99 -0.91 1.34 -2.27
CA ASN A 99 -0.21 1.42 -1.00
C ASN A 99 -1.16 1.42 0.21
N GLU A 100 -2.33 2.05 0.09
CA GLU A 100 -3.37 2.03 1.13
C GLU A 100 -3.97 0.63 1.30
N LYS A 101 -4.28 -0.09 0.20
CA LYS A 101 -4.74 -1.48 0.27
C LYS A 101 -3.71 -2.39 0.92
N LEU A 102 -2.44 -2.26 0.55
CA LEU A 102 -1.35 -3.02 1.15
C LEU A 102 -1.23 -2.77 2.65
N MET A 103 -1.27 -1.50 3.07
CA MET A 103 -1.25 -1.11 4.47
C MET A 103 -2.45 -1.69 5.23
N LYS A 104 -3.65 -1.62 4.64
CA LYS A 104 -4.87 -2.19 5.22
C LYS A 104 -4.76 -3.71 5.39
N LEU A 105 -4.25 -4.44 4.39
CA LEU A 105 -4.03 -5.88 4.51
C LEU A 105 -3.03 -6.21 5.63
N GLY A 106 -1.89 -5.50 5.67
CA GLY A 106 -0.93 -5.65 6.75
C GLY A 106 -1.54 -5.37 8.13
N TYR A 107 -2.39 -4.35 8.21
CA TYR A 107 -3.09 -3.98 9.43
C TYR A 107 -4.03 -5.10 9.89
N GLU A 108 -4.84 -5.65 8.99
CA GLU A 108 -5.77 -6.73 9.34
C GLU A 108 -5.06 -8.01 9.81
N LEU A 109 -3.97 -8.38 9.13
CA LEU A 109 -3.18 -9.56 9.49
C LEU A 109 -2.56 -9.42 10.89
N LEU A 110 -2.00 -8.25 11.20
CA LEU A 110 -1.33 -8.00 12.47
C LEU A 110 -2.32 -7.70 13.60
N MET A 111 -3.38 -6.93 13.33
CA MET A 111 -4.33 -6.50 14.35
C MET A 111 -5.26 -7.62 14.79
N TYR A 112 -5.72 -8.48 13.87
CA TYR A 112 -6.81 -9.42 14.16
C TYR A 112 -6.41 -10.89 14.34
N GLN A 113 -5.19 -11.28 13.96
CA GLN A 113 -4.71 -12.67 14.09
C GLN A 113 -5.67 -13.75 13.52
N LYS A 114 -6.58 -13.35 12.62
CA LYS A 114 -7.52 -14.24 11.96
C LYS A 114 -6.82 -14.91 10.78
N PRO A 115 -6.99 -16.24 10.58
CA PRO A 115 -6.50 -16.89 9.38
C PRO A 115 -7.28 -16.36 8.17
N ASN A 116 -6.60 -15.71 7.24
CA ASN A 116 -7.19 -15.25 5.98
C ASN A 116 -6.66 -16.12 4.84
N THR A 117 -7.56 -16.78 4.11
CA THR A 117 -7.18 -17.50 2.88
C THR A 117 -6.85 -16.53 1.75
N ILE A 118 -6.12 -16.99 0.74
CA ILE A 118 -5.82 -16.15 -0.44
C ILE A 118 -7.11 -15.73 -1.14
N ASP A 119 -8.07 -16.65 -1.30
CA ASP A 119 -9.34 -16.36 -1.95
C ASP A 119 -10.15 -15.27 -1.20
N GLN A 120 -10.09 -15.27 0.15
CA GLN A 120 -10.67 -14.19 0.96
C GLN A 120 -9.97 -12.86 0.71
N ILE A 121 -8.64 -12.84 0.67
CA ILE A 121 -7.86 -11.63 0.38
C ILE A 121 -8.20 -11.09 -1.02
N GLU A 122 -8.29 -11.96 -2.03
CA GLU A 122 -8.69 -11.57 -3.38
C GLU A 122 -10.06 -10.89 -3.39
N SER A 123 -11.03 -11.47 -2.69
CA SER A 123 -12.39 -10.93 -2.61
C SER A 123 -12.50 -9.61 -1.83
N GLU A 124 -11.88 -9.53 -0.65
CA GLU A 124 -11.99 -8.39 0.27
C GLU A 124 -11.23 -7.17 -0.23
N PHE A 125 -10.09 -7.37 -0.89
CA PHE A 125 -9.26 -6.30 -1.42
C PHE A 125 -9.50 -6.05 -2.91
N MET A 126 -10.34 -6.86 -3.56
CA MET A 126 -10.62 -6.82 -4.99
C MET A 126 -9.34 -6.86 -5.82
N ILE A 127 -8.48 -7.85 -5.52
CA ILE A 127 -7.18 -8.05 -6.18
C ILE A 127 -7.09 -9.47 -6.74
N THR A 128 -6.18 -9.66 -7.69
CA THR A 128 -5.87 -10.98 -8.24
C THR A 128 -5.00 -11.80 -7.29
N LYS A 129 -5.02 -13.12 -7.46
CA LYS A 129 -4.14 -14.06 -6.75
C LYS A 129 -2.68 -13.66 -6.76
N THR A 130 -2.19 -13.23 -7.92
CA THR A 130 -0.80 -12.78 -8.09
C THR A 130 -0.49 -11.53 -7.27
N GLU A 131 -1.42 -10.56 -7.24
CA GLU A 131 -1.29 -9.35 -6.42
C GLU A 131 -1.37 -9.66 -4.92
N ALA A 132 -2.25 -10.58 -4.52
CA ALA A 132 -2.34 -11.04 -3.13
C ALA A 132 -1.00 -11.64 -2.66
N TYR A 133 -0.37 -12.49 -3.48
CA TYR A 133 0.96 -13.02 -3.17
C TYR A 133 2.06 -11.94 -3.15
N ASP A 134 2.03 -10.97 -4.07
CA ASP A 134 2.95 -9.83 -4.05
C ASP A 134 2.84 -9.04 -2.74
N TYR A 135 1.60 -8.71 -2.35
CA TYR A 135 1.33 -7.99 -1.10
C TYR A 135 1.83 -8.78 0.11
N LEU A 136 1.53 -10.08 0.18
CA LEU A 136 1.97 -10.93 1.28
C LEU A 136 3.48 -11.06 1.36
N ASN A 137 4.18 -11.15 0.22
CA ASN A 137 5.65 -11.19 0.20
C ASN A 137 6.24 -9.87 0.71
N ARG A 138 5.66 -8.72 0.34
CA ARG A 138 6.09 -7.40 0.83
C ARG A 138 5.83 -7.25 2.33
N ILE A 139 4.66 -7.67 2.80
CA ILE A 139 4.31 -7.68 4.23
C ILE A 139 5.27 -8.59 5.00
N LYS A 140 5.55 -9.80 4.49
CA LYS A 140 6.48 -10.76 5.10
C LYS A 140 7.88 -10.17 5.23
N ALA A 141 8.43 -9.61 4.15
CA ALA A 141 9.76 -9.01 4.14
C ALA A 141 9.88 -7.84 5.13
N TRP A 142 8.84 -7.00 5.22
CA TRP A 142 8.81 -5.90 6.18
C TRP A 142 8.65 -6.40 7.62
N CYS A 143 7.76 -7.37 7.88
CA CYS A 143 7.54 -7.97 9.20
C CYS A 143 8.82 -8.62 9.77
N ALA A 144 9.68 -9.17 8.91
CA ALA A 144 10.94 -9.76 9.34
C ALA A 144 11.85 -8.75 10.08
N SER A 145 11.78 -7.46 9.76
CA SER A 145 12.53 -6.41 10.48
C SER A 145 12.06 -6.17 11.92
N PHE A 146 10.92 -6.76 12.31
CA PHE A 146 10.36 -6.74 13.66
C PHE A 146 10.42 -8.11 14.34
N ASP A 147 11.15 -9.09 13.80
CA ASP A 147 11.13 -10.50 14.24
C ASP A 147 9.72 -11.10 14.24
N ILE A 148 8.92 -10.76 13.23
CA ILE A 148 7.59 -11.33 12.99
C ILE A 148 7.63 -12.17 11.73
N ASN A 149 7.20 -13.42 11.84
CA ASN A 149 7.07 -14.32 10.71
C ASN A 149 5.65 -14.33 10.16
N VAL A 150 5.52 -14.24 8.84
CA VAL A 150 4.25 -14.31 8.12
C VAL A 150 4.34 -15.43 7.10
N ASP A 151 3.47 -16.43 7.22
CA ASP A 151 3.47 -17.61 6.35
C ASP A 151 2.08 -17.91 5.80
N VAL A 152 2.05 -18.45 4.59
CA VAL A 152 0.83 -18.95 3.95
C VAL A 152 0.79 -20.46 4.15
N ILE A 153 -0.10 -20.94 5.02
CA ILE A 153 -0.25 -22.36 5.31
C ILE A 153 -1.44 -22.92 4.53
N LYS A 154 -1.21 -24.00 3.79
CA LYS A 154 -2.25 -24.68 3.01
C LYS A 154 -3.46 -25.02 3.89
N LYS A 155 -4.68 -24.70 3.42
CA LYS A 155 -5.97 -24.86 4.14
C LYS A 155 -6.17 -24.02 5.41
N LYS A 156 -5.11 -23.44 5.99
CA LYS A 156 -5.20 -22.57 7.17
C LYS A 156 -5.17 -21.08 6.79
N GLY A 157 -4.61 -20.72 5.64
CA GLY A 157 -4.47 -19.33 5.20
C GLY A 157 -3.21 -18.68 5.77
N VAL A 158 -3.20 -17.36 5.82
CA VAL A 158 -2.08 -16.56 6.32
C VAL A 158 -2.02 -16.62 7.84
N THR A 159 -0.84 -16.93 8.38
CA THR A 159 -0.57 -16.94 9.82
C THR A 159 0.54 -15.97 10.16
N VAL A 160 0.37 -15.26 11.27
CA VAL A 160 1.33 -14.30 11.82
C VAL A 160 1.84 -14.82 13.16
N VAL A 161 3.16 -15.00 13.27
CA VAL A 161 3.83 -15.51 14.47
C VAL A 161 4.91 -14.52 14.90
N GLY A 162 4.85 -14.09 16.16
CA GLY A 162 5.80 -13.16 16.76
C GLY A 162 5.39 -12.87 18.19
N ASN A 163 6.29 -12.29 18.99
CA ASN A 163 5.93 -11.88 20.33
C ASN A 163 4.98 -10.65 20.29
N GLU A 164 4.18 -10.48 21.33
CA GLU A 164 3.14 -9.45 21.36
C GLU A 164 3.71 -8.03 21.35
N MET A 165 4.89 -7.80 21.91
CA MET A 165 5.52 -6.48 21.88
C MET A 165 5.93 -6.09 20.45
N ASN A 166 6.53 -7.02 19.72
CA ASN A 166 6.97 -6.84 18.36
C ASN A 166 5.79 -6.61 17.42
N ILE A 167 4.70 -7.38 17.55
CA ILE A 167 3.51 -7.18 16.73
C ILE A 167 2.89 -5.79 16.97
N ARG A 168 2.78 -5.35 18.24
CA ARG A 168 2.27 -4.01 18.56
C ARG A 168 3.18 -2.92 17.99
N ASN A 169 4.49 -3.09 18.07
CA ASN A 169 5.46 -2.17 17.49
C ASN A 169 5.36 -2.12 15.96
N ALA A 170 5.19 -3.27 15.30
CA ALA A 170 4.96 -3.32 13.87
C ALA A 170 3.68 -2.55 13.48
N ILE A 171 2.55 -2.80 14.16
CA ILE A 171 1.29 -2.08 13.88
C ILE A 171 1.48 -0.55 13.95
N LEU A 172 2.23 -0.04 14.92
CA LEU A 172 2.51 1.40 15.06
C LEU A 172 3.36 1.96 13.91
N HIS A 173 4.18 1.13 13.28
CA HIS A 173 5.11 1.52 12.21
C HIS A 173 4.65 1.07 10.83
N LEU A 174 3.40 0.63 10.70
CA LEU A 174 2.88 0.02 9.47
C LEU A 174 2.89 0.96 8.26
N ASN A 175 2.86 2.27 8.48
CA ASN A 175 3.01 3.28 7.43
C ASN A 175 4.35 3.18 6.67
N GLN A 176 5.37 2.52 7.22
CA GLN A 176 6.62 2.23 6.52
C GLN A 176 6.41 1.30 5.30
N LEU A 177 5.35 0.48 5.31
CA LEU A 177 4.99 -0.43 4.21
C LEU A 177 4.45 0.30 2.98
N SER A 178 3.91 1.50 3.16
CA SER A 178 3.15 2.30 2.18
C SER A 178 3.83 3.64 1.82
N ASN A 179 5.16 3.70 1.91
CA ASN A 179 5.98 4.90 1.66
C ASN A 179 5.63 6.11 2.57
N LYS A 180 4.98 5.89 3.71
CA LYS A 180 4.58 6.93 4.68
C LYS A 180 3.65 8.02 4.13
N GLU A 181 3.02 7.81 2.97
CA GLU A 181 2.03 8.74 2.40
C GLU A 181 0.73 8.77 3.22
N LYS A 182 0.43 7.68 3.92
CA LYS A 182 -0.72 7.53 4.82
C LYS A 182 -0.28 7.10 6.21
N THR A 183 -1.05 7.53 7.20
CA THR A 183 -0.88 7.19 8.62
C THR A 183 -1.71 5.96 8.98
N VAL A 184 -1.18 5.10 9.86
CA VAL A 184 -1.92 3.94 10.39
C VAL A 184 -2.87 4.34 11.52
N GLU A 185 -2.61 5.51 12.12
CA GLU A 185 -3.33 6.09 13.23
C GLU A 185 -4.83 6.21 12.95
N ALA A 186 -5.21 6.55 11.72
CA ALA A 186 -6.62 6.60 11.32
C ALA A 186 -7.30 5.23 11.40
N PHE A 187 -6.62 4.16 10.97
CA PHE A 187 -7.15 2.79 11.09
C PHE A 187 -7.30 2.38 12.55
N ILE A 188 -6.31 2.69 13.38
CA ILE A 188 -6.33 2.35 14.81
C ILE A 188 -7.43 3.12 15.55
N LEU A 189 -7.60 4.41 15.27
CA LEU A 189 -8.65 5.21 15.90
C LEU A 189 -10.05 4.73 15.50
N ASN A 190 -10.22 4.29 14.26
CA ASN A 190 -11.49 3.75 13.76
C ASN A 190 -11.88 2.38 14.35
N GLU A 191 -11.02 1.76 15.15
CA GLU A 191 -11.34 0.55 15.93
C GLU A 191 -12.42 0.77 17.00
N ILE A 192 -12.65 2.03 17.38
CA ILE A 192 -13.64 2.44 18.36
C ILE A 192 -14.49 3.59 17.81
N PRO A 193 -15.74 3.75 18.28
CA PRO A 193 -16.59 4.87 17.87
C PRO A 193 -15.97 6.24 18.13
N GLN A 194 -16.19 7.20 17.23
CA GLN A 194 -15.70 8.58 17.34
C GLN A 194 -16.12 9.28 18.65
N ALA A 195 -17.33 8.98 19.15
CA ALA A 195 -17.78 9.48 20.45
C ALA A 195 -16.88 9.01 21.59
N HIS A 196 -16.45 7.74 21.56
CA HIS A 196 -15.55 7.18 22.58
C HIS A 196 -14.15 7.79 22.51
N ILE A 197 -13.63 8.10 21.32
CA ILE A 197 -12.34 8.79 21.16
C ILE A 197 -12.37 10.12 21.94
N LYS A 198 -13.39 10.95 21.70
CA LYS A 198 -13.54 12.24 22.38
C LYS A 198 -13.64 12.08 23.89
N SER A 199 -14.50 11.16 24.36
CA SER A 199 -14.69 10.90 25.78
C SER A 199 -13.40 10.42 26.47
N ILE A 200 -12.67 9.48 25.85
CA ILE A 200 -11.43 8.95 26.44
C ILE A 200 -10.34 10.02 26.45
N CYS A 201 -10.18 10.79 25.37
CA CYS A 201 -9.23 11.91 25.35
C CYS A 201 -9.52 12.92 26.46
N TYR A 202 -10.79 13.27 26.66
CA TYR A 202 -11.22 14.15 27.75
C TYR A 202 -10.90 13.57 29.14
N ILE A 203 -11.20 12.28 29.37
CA ILE A 203 -10.88 11.60 30.63
C ILE A 203 -9.37 11.59 30.89
N ILE A 204 -8.54 11.29 29.87
CA ILE A 204 -7.09 11.31 29.99
C ILE A 204 -6.61 12.72 30.35
N LYS A 205 -7.08 13.74 29.61
CA LYS A 205 -6.71 15.14 29.82
C LYS A 205 -7.02 15.59 31.25
N ASN A 206 -8.26 15.41 31.68
CA ASN A 206 -8.69 15.78 33.03
C ASN A 206 -7.87 15.09 34.12
N ARG A 207 -7.59 13.79 33.96
CA ARG A 207 -6.81 13.04 34.95
C ARG A 207 -5.37 13.55 35.04
N LEU A 208 -4.76 13.87 33.89
CA LEU A 208 -3.40 14.44 33.88
C LEU A 208 -3.38 15.82 34.56
N GLU A 209 -4.34 16.68 34.27
CA GLU A 209 -4.47 18.01 34.88
C GLU A 209 -4.67 17.93 36.40
N GLN A 210 -5.48 16.97 36.90
CA GLN A 210 -5.65 16.71 38.33
C GLN A 210 -4.35 16.32 39.05
N HIS A 211 -3.38 15.75 38.32
CA HIS A 211 -2.04 15.42 38.84
C HIS A 211 -0.98 16.46 38.46
N HIS A 212 -1.40 17.66 38.02
CA HIS A 212 -0.52 18.74 37.58
C HIS A 212 0.42 18.36 36.41
N LEU A 213 0.02 17.38 35.59
CA LEU A 213 0.72 16.97 34.39
C LEU A 213 0.08 17.63 33.17
N PHE A 214 0.76 18.60 32.58
CA PHE A 214 0.29 19.26 31.35
C PHE A 214 0.94 18.64 30.12
N THR A 215 0.15 18.40 29.08
CA THR A 215 0.65 17.80 27.84
C THR A 215 -0.18 18.24 26.64
N SER A 216 0.34 18.01 25.43
CA SER A 216 -0.38 18.38 24.21
C SER A 216 -1.43 17.34 23.83
N ASP A 217 -2.49 17.78 23.16
CA ASP A 217 -3.55 16.87 22.65
C ASP A 217 -2.95 15.80 21.71
N MET A 218 -1.86 16.11 20.99
CA MET A 218 -1.12 15.13 20.19
C MET A 218 -0.56 13.98 21.04
N ARG A 219 0.04 14.26 22.21
CA ARG A 219 0.56 13.20 23.09
C ARG A 219 -0.56 12.37 23.71
N ILE A 220 -1.69 13.00 24.02
CA ILE A 220 -2.90 12.30 24.50
C ILE A 220 -3.43 11.35 23.42
N GLN A 221 -3.50 11.82 22.17
CA GLN A 221 -3.93 10.98 21.05
C GLN A 221 -2.96 9.81 20.81
N GLN A 222 -1.66 10.03 20.90
CA GLN A 222 -0.67 8.94 20.79
C GLN A 222 -0.85 7.91 21.91
N LEU A 223 -1.04 8.36 23.15
CA LEU A 223 -1.36 7.46 24.26
C LEU A 223 -2.63 6.64 23.98
N LEU A 224 -3.69 7.27 23.46
CA LEU A 224 -4.93 6.59 23.09
C LEU A 224 -4.68 5.50 22.04
N ILE A 225 -3.90 5.79 20.99
CA ILE A 225 -3.53 4.83 19.95
C ILE A 225 -2.83 3.61 20.56
N HIS A 226 -1.85 3.82 21.44
CA HIS A 226 -1.18 2.72 22.16
C HIS A 226 -2.16 1.89 23.01
N LEU A 227 -3.08 2.56 23.72
CA LEU A 227 -4.08 1.87 24.55
C LEU A 227 -5.04 1.02 23.71
N ILE A 228 -5.51 1.53 22.56
CA ILE A 228 -6.39 0.79 21.66
C ILE A 228 -5.71 -0.50 21.21
N ILE A 229 -4.45 -0.41 20.74
CA ILE A 229 -3.66 -1.57 20.31
C ILE A 229 -3.55 -2.60 21.45
N ILE A 230 -3.15 -2.16 22.65
CA ILE A 230 -2.99 -3.05 23.81
C ILE A 230 -4.30 -3.78 24.14
N ILE A 231 -5.42 -3.06 24.16
CA ILE A 231 -6.72 -3.62 24.52
C ILE A 231 -7.21 -4.59 23.45
N LYS A 232 -7.14 -4.22 22.17
CA LYS A 232 -7.62 -5.04 21.06
C LYS A 232 -6.84 -6.34 20.94
N ARG A 233 -5.51 -6.26 21.01
CA ARG A 233 -4.63 -7.42 20.91
C ARG A 233 -4.72 -8.36 22.11
N LYS A 234 -4.80 -7.82 23.34
CA LYS A 234 -4.97 -8.64 24.55
C LYS A 234 -6.26 -9.47 24.53
N LYS A 235 -7.34 -8.94 23.94
CA LYS A 235 -8.61 -9.68 23.80
C LYS A 235 -8.49 -10.89 22.89
N GLN A 236 -7.62 -10.86 21.87
CA GLN A 236 -7.50 -11.94 20.89
C GLN A 236 -6.65 -13.11 21.40
N VAL A 237 -5.64 -12.84 22.23
CA VAL A 237 -4.81 -13.89 22.85
C VAL A 237 -5.65 -14.81 23.76
N LYS A 238 -6.72 -14.29 24.38
CA LYS A 238 -7.58 -15.07 25.29
C LYS A 238 -8.53 -16.06 24.60
N ILE A 239 -8.69 -16.01 23.28
CA ILE A 239 -9.66 -16.87 22.56
C ILE A 239 -9.04 -18.23 22.18
N HIS A 240 -7.72 -18.39 22.32
CA HIS A 240 -6.98 -19.61 21.95
C HIS A 240 -6.34 -20.33 23.15
N GLY A 241 -6.77 -20.02 24.38
CA GLY A 241 -6.31 -20.65 25.61
C GLY A 241 -7.42 -21.45 26.28
#